data_AF-A0A4U9TC52-F1
#
_entry.id   AF-A0A4U9TC52-F1
#
_cell.length_a   1.000
_cell.length_b   1.000
_cell.length_c   1.000
_cell.angle_alpha   90.00
_cell.angle_beta   90.00
_cell.angle_gamma   90.00
#
_symmetry.space_group_name_H-M   'P 1'
#
loop_
_entity.id
_entity.type
_entity.pdbx_description
1 polymer ?
#
loop_
_entity_poly.entity_id
_entity_poly.type
_entity_poly.pdbx_seq_one_letter_code
_entity_poly.pdbx_strand_id
1 'polypeptide(L)'
;MTIFLAAVIARCTVRILQGGPSSISDKIWTTNVPGVGLRLYRQIGTQEGAYYPHEIYRNGRVYLAEGYFVVEVIKIAQNTGTGSLAPGQYSSYYADGTGPSRPILISHVLANSITIVTSSCSVDAGSKKQGDQPEYGGYCGV
;
A
#
# COMPACT_ATOMS: atom_id res chain seq x y z
N MET A 1 19.31 42.77 6.69
CA MET A 1 17.90 42.64 7.14
C MET A 1 17.14 41.89 6.06
N THR A 2 17.14 40.57 6.12
CA THR A 2 16.48 39.72 5.12
C THR A 2 15.03 39.57 5.54
N ILE A 3 14.13 40.27 4.85
CA ILE A 3 12.69 40.05 4.99
C ILE A 3 12.40 38.69 4.38
N PHE A 4 12.22 37.66 5.22
CA PHE A 4 11.51 36.47 4.80
C PHE A 4 10.07 36.90 4.54
N LEU A 5 9.72 37.09 3.27
CA LEU A 5 8.34 37.13 2.85
C LEU A 5 7.78 35.74 3.18
N ALA A 6 7.11 35.60 4.32
CA ALA A 6 6.45 34.37 4.70
C ALA A 6 5.28 34.15 3.73
N ALA A 7 5.58 33.55 2.57
CA ALA A 7 4.55 32.88 1.79
C ALA A 7 3.86 31.90 2.76
N VAL A 8 2.53 31.96 2.84
CA VAL A 8 1.77 30.97 3.59
C VAL A 8 1.95 29.64 2.87
N ILE A 9 2.92 28.85 3.32
CA ILE A 9 3.20 27.52 2.79
C ILE A 9 2.40 26.54 3.64
N ALA A 10 1.40 25.90 3.04
CA ALA A 10 0.70 24.79 3.65
C ALA A 10 1.51 23.50 3.45
N ARG A 11 1.83 22.80 4.54
CA ARG A 11 2.31 21.43 4.48
C ARG A 11 1.11 20.48 4.50
N CYS A 12 1.05 19.62 3.50
CA CYS A 12 0.13 18.51 3.43
C CYS A 12 0.90 17.24 3.78
N THR A 13 0.47 16.54 4.82
CA THR A 13 1.14 15.35 5.35
C THR A 13 0.21 14.16 5.23
N VAL A 14 0.70 13.10 4.59
CA VAL A 14 0.01 11.82 4.58
C VAL A 14 0.76 10.77 5.39
N ARG A 15 0.00 10.00 6.16
CA ARG A 15 0.51 8.94 7.04
C ARG A 15 -0.15 7.62 6.69
N ILE A 16 0.62 6.55 6.82
CA ILE A 16 0.10 5.19 6.89
C ILE A 16 -0.09 4.82 8.35
N LEU A 17 -1.20 4.16 8.65
CA LEU A 17 -1.64 3.84 10.01
C LEU A 17 -1.61 2.33 10.31
N GLN A 18 -1.33 1.49 9.31
CA GLN A 18 -1.28 0.03 9.44
C GLN A 18 0.10 -0.48 9.03
N GLY A 19 0.61 -1.44 9.82
CA GLY A 19 1.92 -2.05 9.57
C GLY A 19 3.09 -1.08 9.79
N GLY A 20 4.23 -1.45 9.21
CA GLY A 20 5.45 -0.64 9.21
C GLY A 20 6.14 -0.68 7.85
N PRO A 21 7.15 0.17 7.60
CA PRO A 21 7.94 0.10 6.37
C PRO A 21 8.54 -1.30 6.15
N SER A 22 8.54 -1.76 4.91
CA SER A 22 9.17 -3.02 4.50
C SER A 22 10.69 -2.85 4.43
N SER A 23 11.41 -3.98 4.38
CA SER A 23 12.85 -4.01 4.14
C SER A 23 13.25 -3.66 2.69
N ILE A 24 12.30 -3.71 1.75
CA ILE A 24 12.56 -3.47 0.31
C ILE A 24 12.46 -1.98 -0.04
N SER A 25 11.52 -1.26 0.57
CA SER A 25 11.31 0.17 0.35
C SER A 25 10.51 0.78 1.50
N ASP A 26 10.80 2.04 1.81
CA ASP A 26 10.08 2.88 2.77
C ASP A 26 8.67 3.31 2.29
N LYS A 27 8.32 3.05 1.02
CA LYS A 27 6.98 3.27 0.44
C LYS A 27 6.14 2.01 0.37
N ILE A 28 6.70 0.85 0.74
CA ILE A 28 5.97 -0.41 0.81
C ILE A 28 5.79 -0.75 2.29
N TRP A 29 4.55 -0.96 2.72
CA TRP A 29 4.18 -1.17 4.11
C TRP A 29 3.77 -2.62 4.34
N THR A 30 4.26 -3.23 5.41
CA THR A 30 3.90 -4.59 5.81
C THR A 30 2.41 -4.70 6.14
N THR A 31 1.87 -5.91 6.00
CA THR A 31 0.48 -6.21 6.35
C THR A 31 0.40 -7.31 7.40
N ASN A 32 -0.81 -7.63 7.84
CA ASN A 32 -1.09 -8.80 8.67
C ASN A 32 -0.96 -10.13 7.90
N VAL A 33 -0.85 -10.11 6.56
CA VAL A 33 -0.59 -11.31 5.75
C VAL A 33 0.92 -11.47 5.57
N PRO A 34 1.53 -12.58 6.06
CA PRO A 34 2.98 -12.77 5.99
C PRO A 34 3.52 -12.63 4.57
N GLY A 35 4.64 -11.92 4.42
CA GLY A 35 5.30 -11.74 3.11
C GLY A 35 4.56 -10.84 2.11
N VAL A 36 3.46 -10.21 2.52
CA VAL A 36 2.68 -9.28 1.68
C VAL A 36 2.83 -7.86 2.20
N GLY A 37 3.19 -6.95 1.30
CA GLY A 37 3.22 -5.52 1.53
C GLY A 37 2.20 -4.78 0.66
N LEU A 38 1.91 -3.54 1.05
CA LEU A 38 1.04 -2.62 0.33
C LEU A 38 1.79 -1.35 -0.01
N ARG A 39 1.57 -0.84 -1.22
CA ARG A 39 1.99 0.51 -1.59
C ARG A 39 0.79 1.28 -2.10
N LEU A 40 0.61 2.48 -1.57
CA LEU A 40 -0.48 3.36 -1.95
C LEU A 40 0.09 4.50 -2.80
N TYR A 41 -0.55 4.74 -3.93
CA TYR A 41 -0.26 5.85 -4.82
C TYR A 41 -1.53 6.65 -5.07
N ARG A 42 -1.38 7.97 -5.11
CA ARG A 42 -2.46 8.88 -5.48
C ARG A 42 -2.08 9.64 -6.73
N GLN A 43 -2.86 9.47 -7.78
CA GLN A 43 -2.82 10.35 -8.94
C GLN A 43 -3.53 11.68 -8.62
N ILE A 44 -2.97 12.81 -9.05
CA ILE A 44 -3.49 14.15 -8.74
C ILE A 44 -3.84 14.86 -10.05
N GLY A 45 -5.09 14.74 -10.49
CA GLY A 45 -5.53 15.23 -11.81
C GLY A 45 -4.61 14.76 -12.93
N THR A 46 -4.14 15.70 -13.75
CA THR A 46 -3.16 15.49 -14.84
C THR A 46 -1.70 15.63 -14.40
N GLN A 47 -1.43 15.95 -13.12
CA GLN A 47 -0.09 16.14 -12.59
C GLN A 47 0.52 14.82 -12.16
N GLU A 48 1.84 14.81 -11.92
CA GLU A 48 2.48 13.67 -11.28
C GLU A 48 1.83 13.41 -9.90
N GLY A 49 1.51 12.15 -9.63
CA GLY A 49 0.97 11.74 -8.35
C GLY A 49 2.04 11.52 -7.29
N ALA A 50 1.67 10.89 -6.17
CA ALA A 50 2.59 10.64 -5.08
C ALA A 50 2.31 9.33 -4.35
N TYR A 51 3.39 8.63 -4.02
CA TYR A 51 3.39 7.45 -3.15
C TYR A 51 3.26 7.83 -1.68
N TYR A 52 2.70 6.95 -0.87
CA TYR A 52 2.50 7.15 0.56
C TYR A 52 3.62 6.45 1.36
N PRO A 53 4.09 7.02 2.50
CA PRO A 53 3.79 8.37 2.99
C PRO A 53 4.59 9.43 2.24
N HIS A 54 4.07 10.66 2.22
CA HIS A 54 4.76 11.83 1.69
C HIS A 54 4.35 13.11 2.44
N GLU A 55 5.16 14.15 2.20
CA GLU A 55 4.85 15.50 2.59
C GLU A 55 5.01 16.42 1.39
N ILE A 56 4.02 17.28 1.20
CA ILE A 56 3.96 18.18 0.07
C ILE A 56 3.75 19.59 0.59
N TYR A 57 4.58 20.52 0.15
CA TYR A 57 4.46 21.94 0.45
C TYR A 57 3.74 22.64 -0.71
N ARG A 58 2.76 23.48 -0.38
CA ARG A 58 1.96 24.25 -1.35
C ARG A 58 1.84 25.69 -0.90
N ASN A 59 2.00 26.61 -1.83
CA ASN A 59 1.79 28.03 -1.56
C ASN A 59 0.28 28.34 -1.57
N GLY A 60 -0.19 29.04 -0.55
CA GLY A 60 -1.57 29.52 -0.46
C GLY A 60 -2.55 28.47 0.07
N ARG A 61 -3.84 28.67 -0.24
CA ARG A 61 -4.92 27.77 0.21
C ARG A 61 -4.88 26.46 -0.56
N VAL A 62 -4.95 25.35 0.17
CA VAL A 62 -4.97 24.00 -0.38
C VAL A 62 -6.38 23.43 -0.41
N TYR A 63 -6.69 22.69 -1.47
CA TYR A 63 -7.92 21.94 -1.65
C TYR A 63 -7.59 20.53 -2.15
N LEU A 64 -8.48 19.58 -1.90
CA LEU A 64 -8.31 18.22 -2.39
C LEU A 64 -8.61 18.21 -3.90
N ALA A 65 -7.59 18.06 -4.72
CA ALA A 65 -7.75 17.91 -6.17
C ALA A 65 -8.39 16.57 -6.52
N GLU A 66 -9.01 16.48 -7.69
CA GLU A 66 -9.50 15.22 -8.26
C GLU A 66 -8.36 14.22 -8.57
N GLY A 67 -8.72 12.97 -8.83
CA GLY A 67 -7.78 11.90 -9.18
C GLY A 67 -8.26 10.54 -8.69
N TYR A 68 -7.36 9.56 -8.72
CA TYR A 68 -7.64 8.20 -8.31
C TYR A 68 -6.55 7.65 -7.39
N PHE A 69 -6.90 6.58 -6.69
CA PHE A 69 -6.01 5.83 -5.81
C PHE A 69 -5.65 4.50 -6.45
N VAL A 70 -4.38 4.15 -6.34
CA VAL A 70 -3.87 2.84 -6.68
C VAL A 70 -3.36 2.18 -5.41
N VAL A 71 -3.83 0.96 -5.17
CA VAL A 71 -3.37 0.10 -4.10
C VAL A 71 -2.63 -1.06 -4.75
N GLU A 72 -1.31 -1.08 -4.60
CA GLU A 72 -0.48 -2.16 -5.10
C GLU A 72 -0.27 -3.18 -3.99
N VAL A 73 -0.57 -4.44 -4.29
CA VAL A 73 -0.23 -5.59 -3.43
C VAL A 73 1.10 -6.14 -3.90
N ILE A 74 2.09 -6.17 -3.02
CA ILE A 74 3.48 -6.47 -3.37
C ILE A 74 3.99 -7.64 -2.53
N LYS A 75 4.62 -8.62 -3.20
CA LYS A 75 5.34 -9.70 -2.52
C LYS A 75 6.65 -9.15 -1.95
N ILE A 76 6.81 -9.24 -0.62
CA ILE A 76 7.99 -8.72 0.11
C ILE A 76 8.83 -9.79 0.80
N ALA A 77 8.45 -11.07 0.68
CA ALA A 77 9.23 -12.21 1.16
C ALA A 77 9.15 -13.39 0.18
N GLN A 78 10.07 -14.36 0.30
CA GLN A 78 10.12 -15.54 -0.56
C GLN A 78 8.80 -16.34 -0.53
N ASN A 79 8.24 -16.49 0.67
CA ASN A 79 6.95 -17.15 0.90
C ASN A 79 5.91 -16.11 1.33
N THR A 80 4.69 -16.24 0.84
CA THR A 80 3.54 -15.42 1.22
C THR A 80 2.50 -16.26 1.94
N GLY A 81 1.86 -15.67 2.94
CA GLY A 81 0.72 -16.28 3.61
C GLY A 81 -0.57 -16.14 2.80
N THR A 82 -1.63 -16.73 3.34
CA THR A 82 -3.02 -16.57 2.88
C THR A 82 -3.81 -15.88 3.97
N GLY A 83 -4.73 -14.99 3.59
CA GLY A 83 -5.60 -14.30 4.53
C GLY A 83 -6.14 -12.98 3.99
N SER A 84 -7.15 -12.45 4.67
CA SER A 84 -7.67 -11.12 4.38
C SER A 84 -6.87 -10.03 5.08
N LEU A 85 -6.73 -8.89 4.41
CA LEU A 85 -6.17 -7.71 5.04
C LEU A 85 -7.01 -7.28 6.25
N ALA A 86 -6.34 -6.87 7.31
CA ALA A 86 -7.02 -6.42 8.53
C ALA A 86 -7.91 -5.20 8.20
N PRO A 87 -9.19 -5.19 8.64
CA PRO A 87 -10.05 -4.03 8.42
C PRO A 87 -9.58 -2.84 9.25
N GLY A 88 -9.86 -1.63 8.76
CA GLY A 88 -9.60 -0.39 9.49
C GLY A 88 -9.13 0.75 8.58
N GLN A 89 -8.70 1.84 9.21
CA GLN A 89 -8.13 2.98 8.52
C GLN A 89 -6.66 2.71 8.17
N TYR A 90 -6.32 2.84 6.88
CA TYR A 90 -4.98 2.58 6.35
C TYR A 90 -4.17 3.86 6.16
N SER A 91 -4.82 4.96 5.77
CA SER A 91 -4.15 6.24 5.61
C SER A 91 -4.96 7.41 6.15
N SER A 92 -4.24 8.47 6.49
CA SER A 92 -4.79 9.77 6.88
C SER A 92 -4.00 10.86 6.21
N TYR A 93 -4.68 11.71 5.43
CA TYR A 93 -4.11 12.86 4.74
C TYR A 93 -4.70 14.14 5.32
N TYR A 94 -3.86 15.05 5.77
CA TYR A 94 -4.26 16.31 6.37
C TYR A 94 -3.29 17.43 6.01
N ALA A 95 -3.69 18.68 6.22
CA ALA A 95 -2.83 19.86 6.06
C ALA A 95 -2.63 20.56 7.41
N ASP A 96 -1.60 21.41 7.54
CA ASP A 96 -1.33 22.13 8.80
C ASP A 96 -2.57 22.86 9.35
N GLY A 97 -3.40 23.44 8.47
CA GLY A 97 -4.62 24.16 8.85
C GLY A 97 -5.78 23.29 9.34
N THR A 98 -5.75 21.97 9.09
CA THR A 98 -6.76 21.03 9.59
C THR A 98 -6.22 20.15 10.71
N GLY A 99 -4.92 19.83 10.66
CA GLY A 99 -4.24 18.94 11.59
C GLY A 99 -4.69 17.48 11.45
N PRO A 100 -4.00 16.55 12.15
CA PRO A 100 -4.29 15.12 12.07
C PRO A 100 -5.69 14.74 12.60
N SER A 101 -6.31 15.59 13.45
CA SER A 101 -7.66 15.38 13.99
C SER A 101 -8.77 15.69 12.99
N ARG A 102 -8.47 16.36 11.87
CA ARG A 102 -9.44 16.69 10.81
C ARG A 102 -8.82 16.37 9.45
N PRO A 103 -8.67 15.08 9.09
CA PRO A 103 -8.11 14.70 7.82
C PRO A 103 -9.02 15.15 6.66
N ILE A 104 -8.39 15.59 5.58
CA ILE A 104 -9.07 15.94 4.32
C ILE A 104 -9.37 14.70 3.48
N LEU A 105 -8.65 13.60 3.72
CA LEU A 105 -8.87 12.33 3.05
C LEU A 105 -8.38 11.16 3.91
N ILE A 106 -9.17 10.10 3.94
CA ILE A 106 -8.88 8.86 4.65
C ILE A 106 -9.09 7.68 3.70
N SER A 107 -8.27 6.64 3.84
CA SER A 107 -8.53 5.35 3.18
C SER A 107 -8.84 4.28 4.22
N HIS A 108 -9.85 3.47 3.93
CA HIS A 108 -10.31 2.38 4.79
C HIS A 108 -10.33 1.07 4.00
N VAL A 109 -9.93 0.00 4.66
CA VAL A 109 -10.14 -1.37 4.20
C VAL A 109 -11.28 -1.94 5.03
N LEU A 110 -12.31 -2.44 4.35
CA LEU A 110 -13.47 -3.03 5.01
C LEU A 110 -13.18 -4.51 5.31
N ALA A 111 -13.97 -5.11 6.20
CA ALA A 111 -13.81 -6.52 6.52
C ALA A 111 -13.95 -7.37 5.25
N ASN A 112 -13.01 -8.30 5.04
CA ASN A 112 -12.97 -9.22 3.91
C ASN A 112 -12.94 -8.57 2.52
N SER A 113 -12.57 -7.29 2.40
CA SER A 113 -12.57 -6.61 1.10
C SER A 113 -11.40 -7.00 0.20
N ILE A 114 -10.26 -7.38 0.79
CA ILE A 114 -9.06 -7.81 0.07
C ILE A 114 -8.57 -9.11 0.71
N THR A 115 -8.59 -10.19 -0.07
CA THR A 115 -8.15 -11.52 0.36
C THR A 115 -6.98 -11.97 -0.50
N ILE A 116 -5.88 -12.33 0.16
CA ILE A 116 -4.71 -12.88 -0.49
C ILE A 116 -4.79 -14.39 -0.40
N VAL A 117 -4.66 -15.06 -1.54
CA VAL A 117 -4.59 -16.52 -1.62
C VAL A 117 -3.25 -16.88 -2.24
N THR A 118 -2.41 -17.55 -1.46
CA THR A 118 -1.13 -18.09 -1.94
C THR A 118 -1.26 -19.60 -2.11
N SER A 119 -0.92 -20.11 -3.29
CA SER A 119 -0.79 -21.54 -3.54
C SER A 119 0.52 -22.08 -2.94
N SER A 120 0.43 -23.09 -2.08
CA SER A 120 1.58 -23.84 -1.58
C SER A 120 1.69 -25.17 -2.31
N CYS A 121 2.85 -25.44 -2.90
CA CYS A 121 3.15 -26.78 -3.44
C CYS A 121 3.80 -27.61 -2.33
N SER A 122 3.09 -28.62 -1.82
CA SER A 122 3.66 -29.67 -0.98
C SER A 122 3.80 -30.93 -1.83
N VAL A 123 5.03 -31.35 -2.09
CA VAL A 123 5.31 -32.68 -2.67
C VAL A 123 5.71 -33.60 -1.52
N ASP A 124 4.98 -34.69 -1.32
CA ASP A 124 5.34 -35.66 -0.29
C ASP A 124 6.67 -36.32 -0.66
N ALA A 125 7.59 -36.41 0.30
CA ALA A 125 8.91 -37.06 0.12
C ALA A 125 8.82 -38.56 -0.22
N GLY A 126 7.60 -39.14 -0.21
CA GLY A 126 7.28 -40.50 -0.63
C GLY A 126 6.55 -40.62 -1.97
N SER A 127 6.28 -39.52 -2.69
CA SER A 127 5.62 -39.55 -3.99
C SER A 127 6.52 -40.22 -5.03
N LYS A 128 6.37 -41.53 -5.22
CA LYS A 128 6.99 -42.24 -6.33
C LYS A 128 6.25 -41.86 -7.62
N LYS A 129 6.96 -41.28 -8.58
CA LYS A 129 6.44 -41.17 -9.95
C LYS A 129 6.38 -42.58 -10.54
N GLN A 130 5.17 -43.12 -10.66
CA GLN A 130 4.93 -44.37 -11.36
C GLN A 130 4.89 -44.06 -12.86
N GLY A 131 5.98 -44.36 -13.56
CA GLY A 131 6.01 -44.45 -15.02
C GLY A 131 6.51 -43.20 -15.75
N ASP A 132 7.51 -43.41 -16.60
CA ASP A 132 7.91 -42.48 -17.65
C ASP A 132 6.75 -42.21 -18.62
N GLN A 133 6.26 -40.97 -18.65
CA GLN A 133 5.66 -40.36 -19.84
C GLN A 133 5.84 -38.82 -19.75
N PRO A 134 6.23 -38.13 -20.83
CA PRO A 134 6.47 -36.69 -20.80
C PRO A 134 5.14 -35.94 -20.88
N GLU A 135 4.49 -35.71 -19.75
CA GLU A 135 3.30 -34.87 -19.68
C GLU A 135 3.67 -33.44 -19.28
N TYR A 136 3.41 -32.52 -20.19
CA TYR A 136 3.58 -31.07 -20.04
C TYR A 136 2.77 -30.53 -18.85
N GLY A 137 3.44 -29.82 -17.94
CA GLY A 137 2.87 -28.72 -17.16
C GLY A 137 1.70 -29.07 -16.23
N GLY A 138 2.02 -29.51 -15.00
CA GLY A 138 1.04 -29.58 -13.93
C GLY A 138 0.56 -28.18 -13.52
N TYR A 139 -0.72 -27.91 -13.76
CA TYR A 139 -1.40 -26.70 -13.31
C TYR A 139 -1.61 -26.72 -11.79
N CYS A 140 -1.10 -25.71 -11.08
CA CYS A 140 -1.55 -25.39 -9.73
C CYS A 140 -2.95 -24.79 -9.81
N GLY A 141 -3.96 -25.54 -9.39
CA GLY A 141 -5.37 -25.10 -9.36
C GLY A 141 -5.67 -24.19 -8.15
N VAL A 142 -6.59 -23.26 -8.38
CA VAL A 142 -7.28 -22.41 -7.38
C VAL A 142 -8.31 -23.20 -6.57
#